data_AF-A0A3M2ZZQ4-F1
#
_entry.id   AF-A0A3M2ZZQ4-F1
#
_cell.length_a   1.000
_cell.length_b   1.000
_cell.length_c   1.000
_cell.angle_alpha   90.00
_cell.angle_beta   90.00
_cell.angle_gamma   90.00
#
_symmetry.space_group_name_H-M   'P 1'
#
loop_
_entity.id
_entity.type
_entity.pdbx_description
1 polymer ?
#
loop_
_entity_poly.entity_id
_entity_poly.type
_entity_poly.pdbx_seq_one_letter_code
_entity_poly.pdbx_strand_id
1 'polypeptide(L)'
;MKKEEEEGYLDCSDEIMAHFLDGLVYFKRGKDESRPPQPIDLPITNNIVLKKLRVAFELKEDDMHAILKAAEFPVSKPELSALFRKVGHTNYRACGDQLLRNFLKGLTLRVRV
;
A
#
# COMPACT_ATOMS: atom_id res chain seq x y z
N MET A 1 -9.40 -6.64 -15.41
CA MET A 1 -9.92 -5.25 -15.37
C MET A 1 -10.14 -4.82 -16.80
N LYS A 2 -11.25 -4.14 -17.07
CA LYS A 2 -11.52 -3.53 -18.38
C LYS A 2 -10.51 -2.41 -18.63
N LYS A 3 -10.15 -2.17 -19.89
CA LYS A 3 -9.30 -1.03 -20.26
C LYS A 3 -10.04 0.28 -20.00
N GLU A 4 -9.32 1.37 -19.76
CA GLU A 4 -9.90 2.71 -19.49
C GLU A 4 -10.89 3.15 -20.58
N GLU A 5 -10.71 2.67 -21.80
CA GLU A 5 -11.51 2.99 -22.99
C GLU A 5 -12.70 2.03 -23.23
N GLU A 6 -12.90 1.02 -22.38
CA GLU A 6 -13.97 0.03 -22.56
C GLU A 6 -15.29 0.45 -21.90
N GLU A 7 -16.40 0.19 -22.59
CA GLU A 7 -17.75 0.49 -22.12
C GLU A 7 -18.05 -0.23 -20.79
N GLY A 8 -18.34 0.56 -19.75
CA GLY A 8 -18.51 0.10 -18.37
C GLY A 8 -17.23 0.08 -17.52
N TYR A 9 -16.15 0.75 -17.94
CA TYR A 9 -15.08 1.18 -17.03
C TYR A 9 -15.67 2.16 -15.99
N LEU A 10 -15.41 1.89 -14.72
CA LEU A 10 -15.77 2.75 -13.60
C LEU A 10 -14.48 3.13 -12.88
N ASP A 11 -14.25 4.43 -12.74
CA ASP A 11 -13.14 4.92 -11.92
C ASP A 11 -13.32 4.48 -10.48
N CYS A 12 -12.26 3.90 -9.92
CA CYS A 12 -12.22 3.62 -8.50
C CYS A 12 -11.97 4.94 -7.77
N SER A 13 -13.03 5.54 -7.21
CA SER A 13 -12.87 6.73 -6.39
C SER A 13 -11.98 6.45 -5.20
N ASP A 14 -11.28 7.48 -4.72
CA ASP A 14 -10.43 7.39 -3.53
C ASP A 14 -11.20 6.84 -2.32
N GLU A 15 -12.49 7.15 -2.20
CA GLU A 15 -13.36 6.62 -1.16
C GLU A 15 -13.53 5.10 -1.25
N ILE A 16 -13.81 4.57 -2.46
CA ILE A 16 -13.93 3.12 -2.68
C ILE A 16 -12.60 2.43 -2.39
N MET A 17 -11.48 3.00 -2.87
CA MET A 17 -10.15 2.46 -2.62
C MET A 17 -9.81 2.46 -1.13
N ALA A 18 -10.16 3.53 -0.41
CA ALA A 18 -9.90 3.64 1.02
C ALA A 18 -10.62 2.53 1.79
N HIS A 19 -11.91 2.35 1.52
CA HIS A 19 -12.75 1.30 2.12
C HIS A 19 -12.24 -0.10 1.76
N PHE A 20 -11.86 -0.33 0.51
CA PHE A 20 -11.30 -1.61 0.09
C PHE A 20 -10.04 -1.96 0.89
N LEU A 21 -9.11 -1.01 1.03
CA LEU A 21 -7.87 -1.25 1.76
C LEU A 21 -8.08 -1.46 3.27
N ASP A 22 -9.03 -0.76 3.88
CA ASP A 22 -9.40 -1.03 5.28
C ASP A 22 -10.07 -2.39 5.43
N GLY A 23 -10.96 -2.75 4.50
CA GLY A 23 -11.55 -4.07 4.41
C GLY A 23 -10.51 -5.17 4.26
N LEU A 24 -9.44 -4.93 3.48
CA LEU A 24 -8.32 -5.86 3.33
C LEU A 24 -7.56 -6.06 4.64
N VAL A 25 -7.30 -4.98 5.39
CA VAL A 25 -6.65 -5.06 6.70
C VAL A 25 -7.52 -5.86 7.67
N TYR A 26 -8.83 -5.60 7.72
CA TYR A 26 -9.76 -6.36 8.55
C TYR A 26 -9.86 -7.82 8.14
N PHE A 27 -9.90 -8.11 6.84
CA PHE A 27 -9.97 -9.47 6.32
C PHE A 27 -8.73 -10.29 6.69
N LYS A 28 -7.54 -9.68 6.63
CA LYS A 28 -6.28 -10.38 6.93
C LYS A 28 -5.97 -10.50 8.42
N ARG A 29 -6.31 -9.49 9.22
CA ARG A 29 -5.91 -9.42 10.63
C ARG A 29 -7.04 -9.63 11.63
N GLY A 30 -8.28 -9.60 11.17
CA GLY A 30 -9.46 -9.51 12.02
C GLY A 30 -9.77 -8.06 12.43
N LYS A 31 -10.99 -7.88 12.93
CA LYS A 31 -11.47 -6.60 13.47
C LYS A 31 -11.10 -6.54 14.96
N ASP A 32 -10.33 -5.53 15.34
CA ASP A 32 -10.07 -5.22 16.74
C ASP A 32 -11.19 -4.31 17.26
N GLU A 33 -12.20 -4.91 17.92
CA GLU A 33 -13.35 -4.15 18.47
C GLU A 33 -12.98 -3.23 19.63
N SER A 34 -11.78 -3.35 20.19
CA SER A 34 -11.29 -2.46 21.25
C SER A 34 -10.80 -1.11 20.71
N ARG A 35 -10.59 -0.99 19.40
CA ARG A 35 -10.09 0.24 18.77
C ARG A 35 -11.24 1.04 18.16
N PRO A 36 -11.23 2.38 18.32
CA PRO A 36 -12.18 3.23 17.61
C PRO A 36 -11.99 3.06 16.08
N PRO A 37 -13.05 3.28 15.28
CA PRO A 37 -12.95 3.30 13.83
C PRO A 37 -11.86 4.28 13.41
N GLN A 38 -10.88 3.80 12.64
CA GLN A 38 -9.84 4.66 12.09
C GLN A 38 -10.50 5.60 11.07
N PRO A 39 -10.15 6.90 11.06
CA PRO A 39 -10.64 7.82 10.03
C PRO A 39 -10.16 7.36 8.66
N ILE A 40 -10.99 7.60 7.65
CA ILE A 40 -10.65 7.32 6.25
C ILE A 40 -9.68 8.40 5.77
N ASP A 41 -8.46 8.02 5.42
CA ASP A 41 -7.46 8.93 4.88
C ASP A 41 -7.77 9.25 3.41
N LEU A 42 -8.17 10.50 3.12
CA LEU A 42 -8.42 11.03 1.78
C LEU A 42 -7.59 12.30 1.53
N PRO A 43 -7.08 12.55 0.31
CA PRO A 43 -7.11 11.66 -0.86
C PRO A 43 -6.19 10.44 -0.68
N ILE A 44 -6.46 9.37 -1.44
CA ILE A 44 -5.64 8.16 -1.37
C ILE A 44 -4.33 8.39 -2.12
N THR A 45 -3.23 8.42 -1.35
CA THR A 45 -1.87 8.49 -1.90
C THR A 45 -1.23 7.11 -1.92
N ASN A 46 -0.25 6.89 -2.80
CA ASN A 46 0.54 5.67 -2.83
C ASN A 46 1.21 5.36 -1.48
N ASN A 47 1.54 6.37 -0.68
CA ASN A 47 2.07 6.19 0.68
C ASN A 47 1.03 5.53 1.59
N ILE A 48 -0.25 5.95 1.50
CA ILE A 48 -1.36 5.35 2.25
C ILE A 48 -1.57 3.90 1.79
N VAL A 49 -1.61 3.65 0.47
CA VAL A 49 -1.74 2.29 -0.08
C VAL A 49 -0.62 1.38 0.45
N LEU A 50 0.64 1.82 0.33
CA LEU A 50 1.80 1.06 0.79
C LEU A 50 1.75 0.78 2.30
N LYS A 51 1.32 1.75 3.10
CA LYS A 51 1.15 1.60 4.56
C LYS A 51 0.05 0.60 4.89
N LYS A 52 -1.12 0.66 4.24
CA LYS A 52 -2.22 -0.28 4.46
C LYS A 52 -1.84 -1.70 4.05
N LEU A 53 -1.12 -1.88 2.94
CA LEU A 53 -0.59 -3.19 2.52
C LEU A 53 0.43 -3.75 3.52
N ARG A 54 1.38 -2.91 3.98
CA ARG A 54 2.34 -3.32 5.02
C ARG A 54 1.63 -3.84 6.27
N VAL A 55 0.61 -3.11 6.73
CA VAL A 55 -0.17 -3.51 7.91
C VAL A 55 -0.94 -4.80 7.62
N ALA A 56 -1.69 -4.86 6.51
CA ALA A 56 -2.55 -5.99 6.16
C ALA A 56 -1.80 -7.33 6.10
N PHE A 57 -0.57 -7.32 5.58
CA PHE A 57 0.28 -8.50 5.44
C PHE A 57 1.32 -8.65 6.58
N GLU A 58 1.23 -7.84 7.62
CA GLU A 58 2.11 -7.85 8.79
C GLU A 58 3.62 -7.79 8.44
N LEU A 59 3.93 -7.01 7.40
CA LEU A 59 5.27 -6.93 6.84
C LEU A 59 6.20 -6.08 7.72
N LYS A 60 7.35 -6.66 8.07
CA LYS A 60 8.47 -5.94 8.68
C LYS A 60 9.26 -5.20 7.61
N GLU A 61 10.14 -4.30 8.03
CA GLU A 61 10.98 -3.53 7.11
C GLU A 61 11.81 -4.45 6.19
N ASP A 62 12.39 -5.51 6.75
CA ASP A 62 13.16 -6.50 5.98
C ASP A 62 12.28 -7.25 4.95
N ASP A 63 11.01 -7.52 5.28
CA ASP A 63 10.07 -8.15 4.34
C ASP A 63 9.77 -7.23 3.15
N MET A 64 9.57 -5.94 3.43
CA MET A 64 9.33 -4.93 2.40
C MET A 64 10.53 -4.81 1.46
N HIS A 65 11.76 -4.83 2.01
CA HIS A 65 12.99 -4.85 1.21
C HIS A 65 13.08 -6.13 0.36
N ALA A 66 12.77 -7.29 0.93
CA ALA A 66 12.81 -8.55 0.20
C ALA A 66 11.79 -8.57 -0.96
N ILE A 67 10.59 -8.04 -0.73
CA ILE A 67 9.54 -7.90 -1.75
C ILE A 67 10.01 -7.01 -2.91
N LEU A 68 10.55 -5.84 -2.61
CA LEU A 68 11.05 -4.89 -3.61
C LEU A 68 12.25 -5.48 -4.38
N LYS A 69 13.15 -6.18 -3.69
CA LYS A 69 14.27 -6.89 -4.30
C LYS A 69 13.81 -8.01 -5.23
N ALA A 70 12.77 -8.77 -4.86
CA ALA A 70 12.19 -9.82 -5.70
C ALA A 70 11.55 -9.27 -6.98
N ALA A 71 11.13 -8.00 -6.97
CA ALA A 71 10.65 -7.29 -8.15
C ALA A 71 11.77 -6.58 -8.95
N GLU A 72 13.04 -6.90 -8.67
CA GLU A 72 14.23 -6.28 -9.28
C GLU A 72 14.29 -4.75 -9.06
N PHE A 73 13.69 -4.27 -7.98
CA PHE A 73 13.64 -2.85 -7.63
C PHE A 73 14.17 -2.63 -6.20
N PRO A 74 15.47 -2.85 -5.93
CA PRO A 74 16.02 -2.68 -4.59
C PRO A 74 15.93 -1.21 -4.15
N VAL A 75 15.46 -1.00 -2.92
CA VAL A 75 15.36 0.32 -2.27
C VAL A 75 16.17 0.29 -0.99
N SER A 76 16.91 1.36 -0.69
CA SER A 76 17.71 1.47 0.53
C SER A 76 16.84 1.68 1.78
N LYS A 77 17.36 1.37 2.98
CA LYS A 77 16.64 1.57 4.24
C LYS A 77 16.17 3.02 4.44
N PRO A 78 17.01 4.06 4.20
CA PRO A 78 16.57 5.45 4.33
C PRO A 78 15.45 5.81 3.36
N GLU A 79 15.51 5.34 2.12
CA GLU A 79 14.48 5.59 1.11
C GLU A 79 13.15 4.94 1.51
N LEU A 80 13.16 3.68 1.95
CA LEU A 80 11.96 3.00 2.40
C LEU A 80 11.37 3.68 3.64
N SER A 81 12.21 4.05 4.61
CA SER A 81 11.78 4.77 5.82
C SER A 81 11.12 6.12 5.49
N ALA A 82 11.64 6.83 4.48
CA ALA A 82 11.13 8.12 4.04
C ALA A 82 9.66 8.08 3.56
N LEU A 83 9.23 6.95 2.99
CA LEU A 83 7.86 6.73 2.50
C LEU A 83 6.83 6.66 3.64
N PHE A 84 7.25 6.33 4.86
CA PHE A 84 6.36 6.18 6.01
C PHE A 84 6.42 7.37 6.97
N ARG A 85 7.18 8.42 6.64
CA ARG A 85 7.20 9.65 7.44
C ARG A 85 5.91 10.44 7.25
N LYS A 86 5.61 11.32 8.21
CA LYS A 86 4.48 12.25 8.10
C LYS A 86 4.78 13.30 7.03
N VAL A 87 3.74 13.71 6.30
CA VAL A 87 3.81 14.86 5.38
C VAL A 87 4.31 16.08 6.14
N GLY A 88 5.24 16.83 5.54
CA GLY A 88 5.91 17.98 6.17
C GLY A 88 7.18 17.67 6.93
N HIS A 89 7.52 16.40 7.15
CA HIS A 89 8.83 16.02 7.71
C HIS A 89 9.93 16.21 6.65
N THR A 90 11.13 16.69 7.05
CA THR A 90 12.25 16.97 6.13
C THR A 90 12.66 15.75 5.29
N ASN A 91 12.54 14.56 5.87
CA ASN A 91 12.84 13.28 5.21
C ASN A 91 11.60 12.57 4.67
N TYR A 92 10.47 13.26 4.51
CA TYR A 92 9.29 12.69 3.85
C TYR A 92 9.52 12.58 2.35
N ARG A 93 9.14 11.44 1.77
CA ARG A 93 9.12 11.24 0.32
C ARG A 93 7.78 10.67 -0.12
N ALA A 94 7.20 11.28 -1.14
CA ALA A 94 6.03 10.73 -1.81
C ALA A 94 6.40 9.41 -2.49
N CYS A 95 5.54 8.40 -2.35
CA CYS A 95 5.68 7.12 -3.01
C CYS A 95 5.25 7.29 -4.48
N GLY A 96 6.18 7.12 -5.40
CA GLY A 96 5.87 7.16 -6.83
C GLY A 96 5.18 5.88 -7.30
N ASP A 97 4.39 5.98 -8.37
CA ASP A 97 3.63 4.83 -8.88
C ASP A 97 4.53 3.65 -9.26
N GLN A 98 5.75 3.94 -9.74
CA GLN A 98 6.71 2.90 -10.11
C GLN A 98 7.12 2.02 -8.93
N LEU A 99 7.32 2.64 -7.76
CA LEU A 99 7.65 1.91 -6.54
C LEU A 99 6.47 1.06 -6.09
N LEU A 100 5.27 1.62 -6.08
CA LEU A 100 4.06 0.88 -5.70
C LEU A 100 3.78 -0.30 -6.64
N ARG A 101 3.92 -0.11 -7.97
CA ARG A 101 3.79 -1.17 -8.98
C ARG A 101 4.77 -2.31 -8.73
N ASN A 102 6.05 -1.99 -8.53
CA ASN A 102 7.07 -3.00 -8.25
C ASN A 102 6.83 -3.69 -6.90
N PHE A 103 6.38 -2.96 -5.89
CA PHE A 103 5.99 -3.54 -4.61
C PHE A 103 4.86 -4.56 -4.77
N LEU A 104 3.79 -4.21 -5.48
CA LEU A 104 2.65 -5.11 -5.75
C LEU A 104 3.07 -6.35 -6.55
N LYS A 105 3.95 -6.18 -7.55
CA LYS A 105 4.54 -7.29 -8.31
C LYS A 105 5.30 -8.24 -7.38
N GLY A 106 6.20 -7.72 -6.54
CA GLY A 106 6.95 -8.52 -5.57
C GLY A 106 6.06 -9.18 -4.50
N LEU A 107 5.03 -8.48 -4.04
CA LEU A 107 4.07 -9.00 -3.07
C LEU A 107 3.31 -10.19 -3.65
N THR A 108 2.93 -10.11 -4.93
CA THR A 108 2.27 -11.21 -5.64
C THR A 108 3.17 -12.44 -5.74
N LEU A 109 4.47 -12.26 -5.97
CA LEU A 109 5.44 -13.37 -5.97
C LEU A 109 5.56 -14.04 -4.60
N ARG A 110 5.41 -13.28 -3.51
CA ARG A 110 5.51 -13.78 -2.13
C ARG A 110 4.23 -14.48 -1.65
N VAL A 111 3.06 -14.01 -2.07
CA VAL A 111 1.75 -14.46 -1.56
C VAL A 111 1.13 -15.59 -2.41
N ARG A 112 1.66 -15.86 -3.60
CA ARG A 112 1.27 -17.04 -4.39
C ARG A 112 1.66 -18.32 -3.63
N VAL A 113 0.65 -18.95 -3.03
CA VAL A 113 0.65 -20.33 -2.52
C VAL A 113 -0.33 -21.13 -3.36
#